data_AF-A0A8J6P101-F1
#
_entry.id   AF-A0A8J6P101-F1
#
_cell.length_a   1.000
_cell.length_b   1.000
_cell.length_c   1.000
_cell.angle_alpha   90.00
_cell.angle_beta   90.00
_cell.angle_gamma   90.00
#
_symmetry.space_group_name_H-M   'P 1'
#
loop_
_entity.id
_entity.type
_entity.pdbx_description
1 polymer ?
#
loop_
_entity_poly.entity_id
_entity_poly.type
_entity_poly.pdbx_seq_one_letter_code
_entity_poly.pdbx_strand_id
1 'polypeptide(L)'
;MILIQEIEKTFPNIERFFTDQELYAFQHCSYHELELYDIGLGSLIETQLLQADKELMGTFAAYQIDQLQDMKRMILRLFWLHLQEREDTLF
;
A
#
# COMPACT_ATOMS: atom_id res chain seq x y z
N MET A 1 11.38 12.50 -3.02
CA MET A 1 11.32 11.21 -3.73
C MET A 1 9.96 11.13 -4.39
N ILE A 2 9.89 11.15 -5.73
CA ILE A 2 8.61 11.26 -6.46
C ILE A 2 7.76 9.98 -6.30
N LEU A 3 8.38 8.80 -6.32
CA LEU A 3 7.66 7.53 -6.24
C LEU A 3 6.92 7.33 -4.90
N ILE A 4 7.56 7.62 -3.77
CA ILE A 4 6.90 7.51 -2.46
C ILE A 4 5.71 8.47 -2.39
N GLN A 5 5.89 9.71 -2.83
CA GLN A 5 4.81 10.71 -2.83
C GLN A 5 3.63 10.26 -3.70
N GLU A 6 3.89 9.61 -4.83
CA GLU A 6 2.83 9.07 -5.69
C GLU A 6 2.08 7.92 -5.02
N ILE A 7 2.81 7.04 -4.33
CA ILE A 7 2.22 5.95 -3.56
C ILE A 7 1.37 6.50 -2.41
N GLU A 8 1.87 7.49 -1.67
CA GLU A 8 1.15 8.10 -0.53
C GLU A 8 -0.19 8.70 -0.94
N LYS A 9 -0.30 9.28 -2.14
CA LYS A 9 -1.59 9.78 -2.68
C LYS A 9 -2.65 8.68 -2.78
N THR A 10 -2.24 7.41 -2.87
CA THR A 10 -3.16 6.26 -2.95
C THR A 10 -3.66 5.79 -1.59
N PHE A 11 -3.03 6.17 -0.48
CA PHE A 11 -3.37 5.66 0.86
C PHE A 11 -4.83 5.88 1.26
N PRO A 12 -5.46 7.04 0.99
CA PRO A 12 -6.89 7.20 1.26
C PRO A 12 -7.79 6.23 0.48
N ASN A 13 -7.36 5.76 -0.69
CA ASN A 13 -8.08 4.74 -1.45
C ASN A 13 -7.84 3.34 -0.87
N ILE A 14 -6.62 3.06 -0.41
CA ILE A 14 -6.28 1.79 0.26
C ILE A 14 -7.08 1.64 1.56
N GLU A 15 -7.18 2.68 2.38
CA GLU A 15 -7.98 2.67 3.62
C GLU A 15 -9.45 2.27 3.36
N ARG A 16 -10.02 2.68 2.22
CA ARG A 16 -11.40 2.34 1.85
C ARG A 16 -11.59 0.86 1.48
N PHE A 17 -10.53 0.10 1.27
CA PHE A 17 -10.61 -1.35 1.05
C PHE A 17 -10.85 -2.11 2.36
N PHE A 18 -10.66 -1.46 3.51
CA PHE A 18 -10.85 -2.05 4.81
C PHE A 18 -12.15 -1.60 5.46
N THR A 19 -12.75 -2.49 6.23
CA THR A 19 -13.60 -2.10 7.37
C THR A 19 -12.72 -1.59 8.52
N ASP A 20 -13.30 -0.84 9.46
CA ASP A 20 -12.58 -0.33 10.63
C ASP A 20 -11.86 -1.45 11.42
N GLN A 21 -12.51 -2.61 11.54
CA GLN A 21 -11.93 -3.77 12.23
C GLN A 21 -10.74 -4.37 11.47
N GLU A 22 -10.84 -4.48 10.14
CA GLU A 22 -9.75 -5.01 9.32
C GLU A 22 -8.58 -4.03 9.26
N LEU A 23 -8.85 -2.72 9.21
CA LEU A 23 -7.81 -1.69 9.26
C LEU A 23 -7.07 -1.73 10.59
N TYR A 24 -7.81 -1.84 11.70
CA TYR A 24 -7.21 -2.00 13.03
C TYR A 24 -6.33 -3.25 13.09
N ALA A 25 -6.81 -4.39 12.59
CA ALA A 25 -6.04 -5.63 12.57
C ALA A 25 -4.79 -5.53 11.69
N PHE A 26 -4.89 -4.88 10.53
CA PHE A 26 -3.77 -4.63 9.63
C PHE A 26 -2.72 -3.72 10.26
N GLN A 27 -3.14 -2.63 10.89
CA GLN A 27 -2.24 -1.70 11.59
C GLN A 27 -1.46 -2.40 12.70
N HIS A 28 -2.10 -3.31 13.45
CA HIS A 28 -1.47 -3.97 14.59
C HIS A 28 -0.82 -5.33 14.27
N CYS A 29 -0.81 -5.76 13.01
CA CYS A 29 -0.07 -6.95 12.62
C CYS A 29 1.43 -6.66 12.58
N SER A 30 2.24 -7.70 12.75
CA SER A 30 3.69 -7.60 12.61
C SER A 30 4.09 -7.42 11.16
N TYR A 31 5.25 -6.81 10.92
CA TYR A 31 5.78 -6.62 9.57
C TYR A 31 5.89 -7.92 8.76
N HIS A 32 6.17 -9.06 9.43
CA HIS A 32 6.25 -10.37 8.78
C HIS A 32 4.87 -10.90 8.32
N GLU A 33 3.79 -10.46 8.96
CA GLU A 33 2.42 -10.86 8.62
C GLU A 33 1.86 -10.10 7.42
N LEU A 34 2.54 -9.05 6.94
CA LEU A 34 2.12 -8.30 5.74
C LEU A 34 1.98 -9.19 4.50
N GLU A 35 2.74 -10.29 4.40
CA GLU A 35 2.62 -11.23 3.30
C GLU A 35 1.28 -11.96 3.26
N LEU A 36 0.60 -12.09 4.41
CA LEU A 36 -0.73 -12.69 4.49
C LEU A 36 -1.79 -11.83 3.78
N TYR A 37 -1.51 -10.53 3.62
CA TYR A 37 -2.38 -9.58 2.92
C TYR A 37 -2.07 -9.47 1.42
N ASP A 38 -1.07 -10.20 0.90
CA ASP A 38 -0.77 -10.25 -0.55
C ASP A 38 -1.95 -10.86 -1.33
N ILE A 39 -2.70 -11.75 -0.68
CA ILE A 39 -3.98 -12.27 -1.17
C ILE A 39 -5.12 -11.41 -0.60
N GLY A 40 -6.09 -11.05 -1.44
CA GLY A 40 -7.17 -10.15 -1.06
C GLY A 40 -6.76 -8.69 -1.25
N LEU A 41 -6.16 -8.07 -0.24
CA LEU A 41 -5.75 -6.66 -0.33
C LEU A 41 -4.75 -6.43 -1.47
N GLY A 42 -3.73 -7.29 -1.60
CA GLY A 42 -2.79 -7.22 -2.72
C GLY A 42 -3.50 -7.31 -4.08
N SER A 43 -4.54 -8.14 -4.21
CA SER A 43 -5.35 -8.22 -5.43
C SER A 43 -6.16 -6.94 -5.70
N LEU A 44 -6.66 -6.29 -4.64
CA LEU A 44 -7.36 -5.00 -4.76
C LEU A 44 -6.39 -3.88 -5.16
N ILE A 45 -5.19 -3.84 -4.56
CA ILE A 45 -4.12 -2.91 -4.96
C ILE A 45 -3.75 -3.13 -6.43
N GLU A 46 -3.64 -4.38 -6.87
CA GLU A 46 -3.34 -4.67 -8.28
C GLU A 46 -4.41 -4.12 -9.23
N THR A 47 -5.66 -4.48 -8.98
CA THR A 47 -6.76 -4.26 -9.93
C THR A 47 -7.33 -2.85 -9.87
N GLN A 48 -7.40 -2.26 -8.68
CA GLN A 48 -8.05 -0.97 -8.44
C GLN A 48 -7.08 0.21 -8.32
N LEU A 49 -5.78 -0.05 -8.08
CA LEU A 49 -4.77 1.01 -8.05
C LEU A 49 -3.81 0.86 -9.22
N LEU A 50 -3.01 -0.20 -9.27
CA LEU A 50 -1.94 -0.33 -10.26
C LEU A 50 -2.50 -0.39 -11.69
N GLN A 51 -3.48 -1.24 -11.97
CA GLN A 51 -4.03 -1.35 -13.32
C GLN A 51 -4.93 -0.17 -13.72
N ALA A 52 -5.48 0.56 -12.75
CA ALA A 52 -6.36 1.71 -13.00
C ALA A 52 -5.59 3.03 -13.15
N ASP A 53 -4.47 3.17 -12.44
CA ASP A 53 -3.67 4.40 -12.36
C ASP A 53 -2.43 4.32 -13.26
N LYS A 54 -2.54 4.93 -14.44
CA LYS A 54 -1.46 4.99 -15.42
C LYS A 54 -0.28 5.86 -14.96
N GLU A 55 -0.51 6.85 -14.10
CA GLU A 55 0.53 7.75 -13.60
C GLU A 55 1.39 7.02 -12.55
N LEU A 56 0.75 6.32 -11.61
CA LEU A 56 1.44 5.48 -10.64
C LEU A 56 2.27 4.39 -11.34
N MET A 57 1.69 3.69 -12.31
CA MET A 57 2.42 2.69 -13.11
C MET A 57 3.59 3.29 -13.89
N GLY A 58 3.39 4.45 -14.51
CA GLY A 58 4.46 5.18 -15.20
C GLY A 58 5.58 5.57 -14.24
N THR A 59 5.24 5.93 -13.01
CA THR A 59 6.21 6.27 -11.97
C THR A 59 6.99 5.05 -11.52
N PHE A 60 6.36 3.88 -11.33
CA PHE A 60 7.10 2.64 -11.04
C PHE A 60 8.06 2.26 -12.17
N ALA A 61 7.61 2.34 -13.43
CA ALA A 61 8.44 2.04 -14.59
C ALA A 61 9.66 2.98 -14.71
N ALA A 62 9.50 4.26 -14.36
CA ALA A 62 10.62 5.21 -14.35
C ALA A 62 11.72 4.84 -13.34
N TYR A 63 11.39 4.05 -12.32
CA TYR A 63 12.32 3.53 -11.31
C TYR A 63 12.73 2.06 -11.58
N GLN A 64 12.41 1.50 -12.76
CA GLN A 64 12.72 0.11 -13.15
C GLN A 64 12.09 -0.94 -12.23
N ILE A 65 10.95 -0.60 -11.63
CA ILE A 65 10.16 -1.55 -10.85
C ILE A 65 9.04 -2.03 -11.78
N ASP A 66 9.27 -3.14 -12.45
CA ASP A 66 8.39 -3.61 -13.53
C ASP A 66 7.52 -4.81 -13.10
N GLN A 67 7.87 -5.44 -11.98
CA GLN A 67 7.14 -6.58 -11.45
C GLN A 67 5.98 -6.11 -10.57
N LEU A 68 4.75 -6.47 -10.97
CA LEU A 68 3.54 -6.15 -10.20
C LEU A 68 3.64 -6.61 -8.73
N GLN A 69 4.25 -7.76 -8.47
CA GLN A 69 4.41 -8.25 -7.10
C GLN A 69 5.29 -7.32 -6.24
N ASP A 70 6.35 -6.75 -6.82
CA ASP A 70 7.23 -5.83 -6.10
C ASP A 70 6.53 -4.50 -5.85
N MET A 71 5.79 -3.98 -6.84
CA MET A 71 4.97 -2.77 -6.69
C MET A 71 3.96 -2.93 -5.55
N LYS A 72 3.20 -4.03 -5.54
CA LYS A 72 2.19 -4.32 -4.51
C LYS A 72 2.81 -4.41 -3.13
N ARG A 73 3.89 -5.18 -2.97
CA ARG A 73 4.60 -5.32 -1.70
C ARG A 73 5.13 -3.99 -1.19
N MET A 74 5.64 -3.15 -2.08
CA MET A 74 6.11 -1.82 -1.74
C MET A 74 4.97 -0.93 -1.24
N ILE A 75 3.84 -0.90 -1.95
CA ILE A 75 2.63 -0.16 -1.52
C ILE A 75 2.14 -0.67 -0.15
N LEU A 76 1.99 -1.98 0.03
CA LEU A 76 1.57 -2.61 1.28
C LEU A 76 2.45 -2.20 2.47
N ARG A 77 3.77 -2.28 2.29
CA ARG A 77 4.74 -1.96 3.35
C ARG A 77 4.74 -0.47 3.68
N LEU A 78 4.69 0.39 2.67
CA LEU A 78 4.63 1.84 2.87
C LEU A 78 3.32 2.26 3.53
N PHE A 79 2.20 1.64 3.15
CA PHE A 79 0.93 1.89 3.79
C PHE A 79 0.93 1.45 5.27
N TRP A 80 1.50 0.28 5.58
CA TRP A 80 1.66 -0.15 6.97
C TRP A 80 2.53 0.82 7.78
N LEU A 81 3.68 1.25 7.24
CA LEU A 81 4.56 2.24 7.88
C LEU A 81 3.83 3.57 8.14
N HIS A 82 3.05 4.05 7.18
CA HIS A 82 2.24 5.25 7.33
C HIS A 82 1.24 5.15 8.48
N LEU A 83 0.62 3.98 8.69
CA LEU A 83 -0.26 3.75 9.82
C LEU A 83 0.49 3.75 11.16
N GLN A 84 1.71 3.20 11.20
CA GLN A 84 2.55 3.26 12.41
C GLN A 84 2.92 4.70 12.78
N GLU A 85 3.37 5.50 11.80
CA GLU A 85 3.73 6.91 12.04
C GLU A 85 2.53 7.74 12.52
N ARG A 86 1.31 7.45 12.01
CA ARG A 86 0.09 8.10 12.48
C ARG A 86 -0.21 7.80 13.94
N GLU A 87 0.03 6.57 14.40
CA GLU A 87 -0.16 6.18 15.78
C GLU A 87 0.84 6.85 16.71
N ASP A 88 2.12 6.91 16.32
CA ASP A 88 3.17 7.56 17.08
C ASP A 88 2.92 9.07 17.28
N THR A 89 2.25 9.74 16.34
CA THR A 89 1.87 11.16 16.48
C THR A 89 0.69 11.43 17.41
N LEU A 90 0.01 10.40 17.93
CA LEU A 90 -1.11 10.54 18.87
C LEU A 90 -0.67 10.46 20.36
N PHE A 91 0.63 10.31 20.62
CA PHE A 91 1.26 10.31 21.95
C PHE A 91 2.20 11.50 22.15
#